data_AF-A0A1V5BT67-F1
#
_entry.id   AF-A0A1V5BT67-F1
#
_cell.length_a   1.000
_cell.length_b   1.000
_cell.length_c   1.000
_cell.angle_alpha   90.00
_cell.angle_beta   90.00
_cell.angle_gamma   90.00
#
_symmetry.space_group_name_H-M   'P 1'
#
loop_
_entity.id
_entity.type
_entity.pdbx_description
1 polymer ?
#
loop_
_entity_poly.entity_id
_entity_poly.type
_entity_poly.pdbx_seq_one_letter_code
_entity_poly.pdbx_strand_id
1 'polypeptide(L)' 'MFLHEHIDLFRKIKSKDVLKDIRREHGLMGFSMACRCAGISRGAGKRLLGMYDDSGAIAQIAAKECGYKTTKQMK' A
#
# COMPACT_ATOMS: atom_id res chain seq x y z
N MET A 1 -16.65 13.60 -7.83
CA MET A 1 -15.68 13.43 -8.94
C MET A 1 -15.87 12.04 -9.53
N PHE A 2 -15.74 11.90 -10.85
CA PHE A 2 -15.69 10.57 -11.46
C PHE A 2 -14.36 9.88 -11.13
N LEU A 3 -14.35 8.55 -11.06
CA LEU A 3 -13.14 7.76 -10.77
C LEU A 3 -11.96 8.14 -11.66
N HIS A 4 -12.22 8.44 -12.94
CA HIS A 4 -11.19 8.86 -13.89
C HIS A 4 -10.48 10.14 -13.42
N GLU A 5 -11.22 11.13 -12.90
CA GLU A 5 -10.67 12.42 -12.52
C GLU A 5 -9.77 12.27 -11.29
N HIS A 6 -10.21 11.45 -10.33
CA HIS A 6 -9.40 11.15 -9.16
C HIS A 6 -8.11 10.40 -9.53
N ILE A 7 -8.20 9.43 -10.46
CA ILE A 7 -7.03 8.71 -10.95
C ILE A 7 -6.06 9.66 -11.67
N ASP A 8 -6.55 10.56 -12.51
CA ASP A 8 -5.69 11.49 -13.25
C ASP A 8 -5.01 12.50 -12.31
N LEU A 9 -5.76 12.98 -11.30
CA LEU A 9 -5.20 13.81 -10.24
C LEU A 9 -4.09 13.05 -9.49
N PHE A 10 -4.37 11.83 -9.01
CA PHE A 10 -3.37 11.01 -8.33
C PHE A 10 -2.14 10.74 -9.21
N ARG A 11 -2.32 10.51 -10.52
CA ARG A 11 -1.21 10.30 -11.46
C ARG A 11 -0.28 11.52 -11.51
N LYS A 12 -0.82 12.73 -11.47
CA LYS A 12 -0.05 13.99 -11.53
C LYS A 12 0.68 14.29 -10.22
N ILE A 13 -0.02 14.21 -9.09
CA ILE A 13 0.53 14.69 -7.80
C ILE A 13 1.06 13.56 -6.90
N LYS A 14 0.67 12.31 -7.15
CA LYS A 14 1.01 11.11 -6.36
C LYS A 14 0.79 11.27 -4.84
N SER A 15 -0.19 12.10 -4.47
CA SER A 15 -0.50 12.41 -3.07
C SER A 15 -1.20 11.24 -2.38
N LYS A 16 -0.83 11.01 -1.11
CA LYS A 16 -1.46 10.04 -0.21
C LYS A 16 -2.95 10.32 -0.02
N ASP A 17 -3.33 11.60 0.07
CA ASP A 17 -4.70 11.99 0.39
C ASP A 17 -5.66 11.63 -0.74
N VAL A 18 -5.26 11.91 -1.99
CA VAL A 18 -6.04 11.52 -3.17
C VAL A 18 -6.17 10.00 -3.29
N LEU A 19 -5.10 9.24 -2.98
CA LEU A 19 -5.18 7.78 -2.98
C LEU A 19 -6.11 7.24 -1.87
N LYS A 20 -6.18 7.94 -0.73
CA LYS A 20 -7.07 7.61 0.38
C LYS A 20 -8.53 7.90 0.03
N ASP A 21 -8.79 9.02 -0.63
CA ASP A 21 -10.13 9.40 -1.11
C ASP A 21 -10.63 8.43 -2.19
N ILE A 22 -9.78 8.08 -3.17
CA ILE A 22 -10.09 7.04 -4.18
C ILE A 22 -10.49 5.74 -3.51
N ARG A 23 -9.74 5.30 -2.50
CA ARG A 23 -10.05 4.05 -1.80
C ARG A 23 -11.36 4.16 -1.00
N ARG A 24 -11.64 5.31 -0.39
CA ARG A 24 -12.87 5.54 0.39
C ARG A 24 -14.10 5.51 -0.51
N GLU A 25 -14.02 6.14 -1.68
CA GLU A 25 -15.18 6.34 -2.55
C GLU A 25 -15.39 5.21 -3.57
N HIS A 26 -14.30 4.62 -4.06
CA HIS A 26 -14.35 3.62 -5.14
C HIS A 26 -13.78 2.24 -4.71
N GLY A 27 -13.47 2.08 -3.43
CA GLY A 27 -13.02 0.83 -2.85
C GLY A 27 -11.67 0.32 -3.39
N LEU A 28 -11.48 -1.00 -3.29
CA LEU A 28 -10.23 -1.66 -3.70
C LEU A 28 -10.01 -1.64 -5.22
N MET A 29 -11.08 -1.59 -6.00
CA MET A 29 -11.00 -1.51 -7.46
C MET A 29 -10.41 -0.16 -7.88
N GLY A 30 -10.97 0.94 -7.37
CA GLY A 30 -10.46 2.29 -7.65
C GLY A 30 -9.00 2.46 -7.21
N PHE A 31 -8.66 1.96 -6.02
CA PHE A 31 -7.27 1.96 -5.54
C PHE A 31 -6.32 1.20 -6.49
N SER A 32 -6.73 0.02 -6.96
CA SER A 32 -5.90 -0.81 -7.84
C SER A 32 -5.71 -0.17 -9.21
N MET A 33 -6.76 0.45 -9.75
CA MET A 33 -6.69 1.22 -11.00
C MET A 33 -5.80 2.45 -10.86
N ALA A 34 -5.94 3.22 -9.78
CA ALA A 34 -5.10 4.38 -9.50
C ALA A 34 -3.61 4.01 -9.45
N CYS A 35 -3.27 2.92 -8.76
CA CYS A 35 -1.89 2.41 -8.71
C CYS A 35 -1.38 2.04 -10.11
N ARG A 36 -2.19 1.30 -10.88
CA ARG A 36 -1.83 0.88 -12.26
C ARG A 36 -1.61 2.09 -13.17
N CYS A 37 -2.51 3.06 -13.16
CA CYS A 37 -2.43 4.27 -13.99
C CYS A 37 -1.29 5.20 -13.58
N ALA A 38 -0.91 5.23 -12.31
CA ALA A 38 0.25 5.98 -11.82
C ALA A 38 1.59 5.25 -12.03
N GLY A 39 1.57 4.03 -12.60
CA GLY A 39 2.77 3.23 -12.84
C GLY A 39 3.42 2.69 -11.55
N ILE A 40 2.67 2.58 -10.46
CA ILE A 40 3.16 2.08 -9.17
C ILE A 40 2.55 0.73 -8.82
N SER A 41 3.30 -0.09 -8.08
CA SER A 41 2.76 -1.35 -7.56
C SER A 41 1.70 -1.09 -6.48
N ARG A 42 0.76 -2.03 -6.31
CA ARG A 42 -0.22 -1.97 -5.19
C ARG A 42 0.48 -1.91 -3.83
N GLY A 43 1.64 -2.53 -3.69
CA GLY A 43 2.46 -2.46 -2.47
C GLY A 43 2.99 -1.06 -2.21
N ALA A 44 3.50 -0.37 -3.24
CA ALA A 44 3.92 1.03 -3.13
C ALA A 44 2.75 1.95 -2.77
N GLY A 45 1.56 1.73 -3.35
CA GLY A 45 0.33 2.44 -2.96
C GLY A 45 -0.07 2.20 -1.50
N LYS A 46 0.08 0.98 -0.98
CA LYS A 46 -0.18 0.68 0.43
C LYS A 46 0.85 1.32 1.37
N ARG A 47 2.12 1.39 0.96
CA ARG A 47 3.18 2.12 1.70
C ARG A 47 2.88 3.62 1.75
N LEU A 48 2.45 4.22 0.63
CA LEU A 48 1.98 5.61 0.59
C LEU A 48 0.84 5.86 1.59
N LEU A 49 -0.10 4.92 1.71
CA LEU A 49 -1.18 5.01 2.69
C LEU A 49 -0.74 4.75 4.15
N GLY A 50 0.52 4.37 4.39
CA GLY A 50 1.01 3.98 5.72
C GLY A 50 0.38 2.67 6.22
N MET A 51 -0.12 1.83 5.31
CA MET A 51 -0.78 0.56 5.64
C MET A 51 0.20 -0.62 5.67
N TYR A 52 1.38 -0.41 5.10
CA TYR A 52 2.53 -1.28 5.30
C TYR A 52 3.48 -0.54 6.22
N ASP A 53 3.62 -1.06 7.43
CA ASP A 53 4.75 -0.78 8.29
C ASP A 53 5.81 -1.85 7.96
N ASP A 54 6.98 -1.40 7.51
CA ASP A 54 8.08 -2.29 7.12
C ASP A 54 8.59 -3.12 8.31
N SER A 55 8.14 -2.85 9.55
CA SER A 55 8.36 -3.67 10.75
C SER A 55 8.18 -5.17 10.52
N GLY A 56 7.15 -5.61 9.79
CA GLY A 56 6.93 -7.04 9.54
C GLY A 56 7.93 -7.67 8.57
N ALA A 57 8.37 -6.90 7.56
CA ALA A 57 9.37 -7.34 6.60
C ALA A 57 10.78 -7.28 7.20
N ILE A 58 11.08 -6.21 7.95
CA ILE A 58 12.30 -6.05 8.74
C ILE A 58 12.40 -7.16 9.78
N ALA A 59 11.32 -7.53 10.47
CA ALA A 59 11.31 -8.64 11.42
C ALA A 59 11.58 -9.99 10.73
N GLN A 60 11.07 -10.22 9.52
CA GLN A 60 11.37 -11.45 8.75
C GLN A 60 12.81 -11.48 8.25
N ILE A 61 13.36 -10.36 7.79
CA ILE A 61 14.75 -10.26 7.37
C ILE A 61 15.67 -10.40 8.60
N ALA A 62 15.37 -9.71 9.71
CA ALA A 62 16.10 -9.84 10.96
C ALA A 62 16.03 -11.26 11.54
N ALA A 63 14.87 -11.93 11.46
CA ALA A 63 14.77 -13.33 11.88
C ALA A 63 15.60 -14.27 10.99
N LYS A 64 15.68 -13.98 9.68
CA LYS A 64 16.45 -14.76 8.71
C LYS A 64 17.97 -14.53 8.84
N GLU A 65 18.40 -13.29 9.05
CA GLU A 65 19.81 -12.90 9.17
C GLU A 65 20.36 -13.12 10.59
N CYS A 66 19.56 -12.94 11.65
CA CYS A 66 19.97 -13.17 13.05
C CYS A 66 19.61 -14.57 13.58
N GLY A 67 19.03 -15.47 12.78
CA GLY A 67 18.81 -16.87 13.16
C GLY A 67 17.76 -17.12 14.27
N TYR A 68 16.94 -16.13 14.62
CA TYR A 68 15.89 -16.31 15.64
C TYR A 68 14.72 -17.13 15.07
N LYS A 69 14.72 -18.44 15.38
CA LYS A 69 13.54 -19.30 15.22
C LYS A 69 12.43 -18.74 16.12
N THR A 70 11.41 -18.14 15.52
CA THR A 70 10.16 -17.84 16.22
C THR A 70 9.50 -19.15 16.61
N THR A 71 9.76 -19.62 17.83
CA THR A 71 8.99 -20.70 18.44
C THR A 71 7.56 -20.22 18.59
N LYS A 72 6.69 -20.79 17.74
CA LYS A 72 5.24 -20.65 17.74
C LYS A 72 4.71 -21.07 19.12
N GLN A 73 4.46 -20.13 20.01
CA GLN A 73 3.62 -20.40 21.19
C GLN A 73 2.17 -20.46 20.72
N MET A 74 1.66 -21.69 20.59
CA MET A 74 0.23 -21.95 20.49
C MET A 74 -0.42 -21.65 21.85
N LYS A 75 -1.52 -20.89 21.83
CA LYS A 75 -2.58 -20.99 22.83
C LYS A 75 -3.74 -21.72 22.19
#